data_AF-A0A7J7DFF2-F1
#
_entry.id   AF-A0A7J7DFF2-F1
#
_cell.length_a   1.000
_cell.length_b   1.000
_cell.length_c   1.000
_cell.angle_alpha   90.00
_cell.angle_beta   90.00
_cell.angle_gamma   90.00
#
_symmetry.space_group_name_H-M   'P 1'
#
loop_
_entity.id
_entity.type
_entity.pdbx_description
1 polymer ?
#
loop_
_entity_poly.entity_id
_entity_poly.type
_entity_poly.pdbx_seq_one_letter_code
_entity_poly.pdbx_strand_id
1 'polypeptide(L)'
;MDFEKPSFGAIAGSISRPSWAVLLLLFVFVAILSMQLPTDSVFLALKSSEPANSGVSEDRESCAGFFQEVPPRKVVMSIKDFGGVGDGKTSNTKASQKAVWYMKGFGERGGSQLNVPKGTWLTGSFNLTSNCTLFLEHGALILGSQGKMGLLMDKGTCGGSCGGIEH
;
A
#
# COMPACT_ATOMS: atom_id res chain seq x y z
N MET A 1 -22.88 -63.89 -10.36
CA MET A 1 -22.73 -62.77 -11.29
C MET A 1 -23.72 -61.68 -10.89
N ASP A 2 -23.39 -61.05 -9.75
CA ASP A 2 -23.22 -59.60 -9.56
C ASP A 2 -24.22 -58.64 -10.23
N PHE A 3 -24.90 -57.82 -9.43
CA PHE A 3 -24.49 -56.42 -9.21
C PHE A 3 -25.31 -55.79 -8.06
N GLU A 4 -24.60 -55.30 -7.05
CA GLU A 4 -25.12 -54.56 -5.90
C GLU A 4 -25.86 -53.29 -6.31
N LYS A 5 -26.88 -52.92 -5.53
CA LYS A 5 -27.41 -51.56 -5.47
C LYS A 5 -27.64 -51.18 -4.01
N PRO A 6 -27.02 -50.09 -3.50
CA PRO A 6 -27.15 -49.69 -2.12
C PRO A 6 -28.45 -48.90 -1.93
N SER A 7 -29.40 -49.41 -1.15
CA SER A 7 -30.52 -48.60 -0.67
C SER A 7 -30.23 -48.09 0.73
N PHE A 8 -29.90 -46.80 0.78
CA PHE A 8 -30.22 -45.82 1.82
C PHE A 8 -30.54 -46.37 3.21
N GLY A 9 -29.56 -46.21 4.10
CA GLY A 9 -29.72 -46.40 5.53
C GLY A 9 -30.84 -45.55 6.09
N ALA A 10 -31.66 -46.21 6.90
CA ALA A 10 -32.62 -45.61 7.81
C ALA A 10 -31.91 -44.73 8.84
N ILE A 11 -32.43 -43.53 9.07
CA ILE A 11 -32.50 -42.94 10.42
C ILE A 11 -33.90 -42.34 10.56
N ALA A 12 -34.83 -43.17 11.04
CA ALA A 12 -36.11 -42.70 11.54
C ALA A 12 -35.84 -41.81 12.76
N GLY A 13 -36.09 -40.51 12.62
CA GLY A 13 -35.92 -39.53 13.69
C GLY A 13 -36.97 -39.74 14.78
N SER A 14 -36.52 -40.06 15.98
CA SER A 14 -37.30 -39.86 17.20
C SER A 14 -37.41 -38.36 17.46
N ILE A 15 -38.54 -37.75 17.08
CA ILE A 15 -38.87 -36.35 17.40
C ILE A 15 -39.27 -36.30 18.88
N SER A 16 -38.27 -36.33 19.76
CA SER A 16 -38.44 -35.95 21.16
C SER A 16 -38.44 -34.43 21.22
N ARG A 17 -39.50 -33.83 21.80
CA ARG A 17 -39.65 -32.37 21.89
C ARG A 17 -38.36 -31.78 22.47
N PRO A 18 -37.56 -31.04 21.69
CA PRO A 18 -36.29 -30.56 22.19
C PRO A 18 -36.58 -29.62 23.37
N SER A 19 -35.97 -29.91 24.53
CA SER A 19 -36.01 -28.98 25.66
C SER A 19 -35.54 -27.62 25.17
N TRP A 20 -36.10 -26.53 25.70
CA TRP A 20 -35.68 -25.17 25.38
C TRP A 20 -34.16 -25.00 25.52
N ALA A 21 -33.53 -25.74 26.44
CA ALA A 21 -32.09 -25.78 26.58
C ALA A 21 -31.36 -26.25 25.30
N VAL A 22 -31.87 -27.27 24.60
CA VAL A 22 -31.28 -27.77 23.35
C VAL A 22 -31.43 -26.75 22.23
N LEU A 23 -32.57 -26.04 22.20
CA LEU A 23 -32.84 -25.01 21.20
C LEU A 23 -31.97 -23.77 21.41
N LEU A 24 -31.78 -23.37 22.68
CA LEU A 24 -30.84 -22.30 23.06
C LEU A 24 -29.40 -22.70 22.76
N LEU A 25 -28.99 -23.94 23.05
CA LEU A 25 -27.65 -24.42 22.73
C LEU A 25 -27.39 -24.44 21.22
N LEU A 26 -28.35 -24.87 20.40
CA LEU A 26 -28.24 -24.80 18.95
C LEU A 26 -28.15 -23.35 18.45
N PHE A 27 -28.96 -22.45 18.98
CA PHE A 27 -28.92 -21.03 18.58
C PHE A 27 -27.58 -20.38 18.92
N VAL A 28 -27.05 -20.64 20.12
CA VAL A 28 -25.72 -20.16 20.55
C VAL A 28 -24.63 -20.77 19.69
N PHE A 29 -24.69 -22.07 19.39
CA PHE A 29 -23.72 -22.72 18.52
C PHE A 29 -23.75 -22.13 17.10
N VAL A 30 -24.93 -21.88 16.52
CA VAL A 30 -25.09 -21.23 15.20
C VAL A 30 -24.58 -19.79 15.22
N ALA A 31 -24.82 -19.04 16.28
CA ALA A 31 -24.31 -17.67 16.44
C ALA A 31 -22.78 -17.64 16.57
N ILE A 32 -22.19 -18.58 17.32
CA ILE A 32 -20.73 -18.74 17.43
C ILE A 32 -20.13 -19.17 16.08
N LEU A 33 -20.76 -20.10 15.37
CA LEU A 33 -20.35 -20.52 14.03
C LEU A 33 -20.43 -19.35 13.04
N SER A 34 -21.39 -18.45 13.23
CA SER A 34 -21.56 -17.23 12.44
C SER A 34 -20.51 -16.16 12.77
N MET A 35 -20.02 -16.10 14.01
CA MET A 35 -18.89 -15.23 14.39
C MET A 35 -17.53 -15.78 13.95
N GLN A 36 -17.43 -17.08 13.67
CA GLN A 36 -16.23 -17.70 13.09
C GLN A 36 -16.25 -17.81 11.56
N LEU A 37 -17.27 -17.27 10.87
CA LEU A 37 -17.14 -16.94 9.46
C LEU A 37 -16.16 -15.76 9.39
N PRO A 38 -14.91 -15.96 8.95
CA PRO A 38 -13.94 -14.90 8.84
C PRO A 38 -14.50 -13.83 7.92
N THR A 39 -14.37 -12.57 8.34
CA THR A 39 -14.76 -11.35 7.63
C THR A 39 -14.02 -11.10 6.30
N ASP A 40 -13.40 -12.13 5.72
CA ASP A 40 -12.51 -12.00 4.55
C ASP A 40 -13.09 -12.54 3.23
N SER A 41 -14.33 -13.06 3.20
CA SER A 41 -14.91 -13.59 1.96
C SER A 41 -16.12 -12.83 1.40
N VAL A 42 -16.43 -11.62 1.88
CA VAL A 42 -17.42 -10.72 1.25
C VAL A 42 -16.79 -9.81 0.18
N PHE A 43 -15.46 -9.87 -0.03
CA PHE A 43 -14.78 -8.98 -0.98
C PHE A 43 -14.91 -9.38 -2.47
N LEU A 44 -15.66 -10.42 -2.83
CA LEU A 44 -15.71 -10.90 -4.22
C LEU A 44 -17.13 -11.22 -4.71
N ALA A 45 -18.08 -10.27 -4.61
CA ALA A 45 -19.31 -10.31 -5.42
C ALA A 45 -20.06 -8.97 -5.45
N LEU A 46 -19.46 -7.91 -6.01
CA LEU A 46 -20.19 -6.83 -6.67
C LEU A 46 -19.26 -6.09 -7.62
N LYS A 47 -19.02 -6.75 -8.76
CA LYS A 47 -18.60 -6.10 -9.98
C LYS A 47 -19.80 -5.30 -10.50
N SER A 48 -19.99 -4.11 -9.93
CA SER A 48 -20.87 -3.09 -10.52
C SER A 48 -20.03 -2.33 -11.54
N SER A 49 -20.31 -2.56 -12.82
CA SER A 49 -19.95 -1.63 -13.87
C SER A 49 -20.74 -0.34 -13.65
N GLU A 50 -20.13 0.68 -13.05
CA GLU A 50 -20.68 2.03 -13.07
C GLU A 50 -20.14 2.78 -14.31
N PRO A 51 -21.01 3.24 -15.22
CA PRO A 51 -20.64 4.29 -16.15
C PRO A 51 -20.53 5.58 -15.33
N ALA A 52 -19.35 6.19 -15.31
CA ALA A 52 -19.13 7.48 -14.67
C ALA A 52 -19.96 8.56 -15.39
N ASN A 53 -21.18 8.77 -14.92
CA ASN A 53 -21.92 10.01 -15.13
C ASN A 53 -21.46 10.98 -14.05
N SER A 54 -20.65 11.97 -14.45
CA SER A 54 -20.10 12.98 -13.55
C SER A 54 -21.19 13.95 -13.09
N GLY A 55 -21.95 13.55 -12.07
CA GLY A 55 -22.68 14.47 -11.22
C GLY A 55 -21.68 15.20 -10.33
N VAL A 56 -21.43 16.46 -10.65
CA VAL A 56 -20.61 17.37 -9.85
C VAL A 56 -21.32 17.60 -8.51
N SER A 57 -20.78 17.06 -7.42
CA SER A 57 -21.02 17.59 -6.08
C SER A 57 -19.86 18.52 -5.73
N GLU A 58 -20.19 19.76 -5.37
CA GLU A 58 -19.28 20.75 -4.82
C GLU A 58 -18.82 20.33 -3.41
N ASP A 59 -17.96 19.33 -3.33
CA ASP A 59 -17.26 18.96 -2.11
C ASP A 59 -15.79 19.32 -2.30
N ARG A 60 -15.33 20.34 -1.53
CA ARG A 60 -13.96 20.90 -1.47
C ARG A 60 -12.93 20.08 -2.25
N GLU A 61 -12.45 20.61 -3.37
CA GLU A 61 -11.44 20.00 -4.25
C GLU A 61 -10.28 19.42 -3.44
N SER A 62 -10.34 18.12 -3.18
CA SER A 62 -9.20 17.37 -2.68
C SER A 62 -8.24 17.18 -3.84
N CYS A 63 -6.94 17.39 -3.61
CA CYS A 63 -5.92 17.17 -4.62
C CYS A 63 -5.82 15.70 -5.07
N ALA A 64 -6.59 14.78 -4.48
CA ALA A 64 -6.67 13.38 -4.86
C ALA A 64 -6.95 13.21 -6.37
N GLY A 65 -7.75 14.09 -6.98
CA GLY A 65 -8.04 14.04 -8.42
C GLY A 65 -6.84 14.34 -9.34
N PHE A 66 -5.77 14.97 -8.82
CA PHE A 66 -4.54 15.18 -9.59
C PHE A 66 -3.67 13.93 -9.68
N PHE A 67 -3.81 13.00 -8.73
CA PHE A 67 -3.03 11.77 -8.72
C PHE A 67 -3.77 10.71 -9.55
N GLN A 68 -3.41 10.64 -10.84
CA GLN A 68 -3.76 9.48 -11.65
C GLN A 68 -3.19 8.21 -11.00
N GLU A 69 -3.89 7.08 -11.16
CA GLU A 69 -3.39 5.77 -10.74
C GLU A 69 -1.97 5.58 -11.29
N VAL A 70 -0.98 5.51 -10.38
CA VAL A 70 0.41 5.37 -10.77
C VAL A 70 0.60 3.96 -11.33
N PRO A 71 0.99 3.80 -12.61
CA PRO A 71 1.18 2.47 -13.18
C PRO A 71 2.27 1.71 -12.42
N PRO A 72 2.16 0.38 -12.30
CA PRO A 72 3.16 -0.42 -11.61
C PRO A 72 4.54 -0.23 -12.25
N ARG A 73 5.56 0.03 -11.43
CA ARG A 73 6.93 0.23 -11.90
C ARG A 73 7.51 -1.09 -12.39
N LYS A 74 8.09 -1.09 -13.59
CA LYS A 74 8.66 -2.32 -14.19
C LYS A 74 9.96 -2.77 -13.54
N VAL A 75 10.70 -1.83 -12.95
CA VAL A 75 11.99 -2.10 -12.31
C VAL A 75 11.88 -1.77 -10.84
N VAL A 76 12.11 -2.77 -10.00
CA VAL A 76 12.10 -2.63 -8.53
C VAL A 76 13.44 -3.11 -8.01
N MET A 77 14.13 -2.28 -7.23
CA MET A 77 15.42 -2.61 -6.61
C MET A 77 15.43 -2.15 -5.16
N SER A 78 16.22 -2.79 -4.30
CA SER A 78 16.41 -2.35 -2.92
C SER A 78 17.64 -1.44 -2.80
N ILE A 79 17.60 -0.48 -1.88
CA ILE A 79 18.79 0.31 -1.53
C ILE A 79 19.96 -0.58 -1.03
N LYS A 80 19.66 -1.77 -0.48
CA LYS A 80 20.67 -2.75 -0.07
C LYS A 80 21.52 -3.25 -1.25
N ASP A 81 20.91 -3.37 -2.43
CA ASP A 81 21.58 -3.86 -3.65
C ASP A 81 22.67 -2.88 -4.13
N PHE A 82 22.58 -1.61 -3.71
CA PHE A 82 23.55 -0.56 -4.02
C PHE A 82 24.57 -0.32 -2.90
N GLY A 83 24.61 -1.21 -1.90
CA GLY A 83 25.53 -1.14 -0.76
C GLY A 83 25.00 -0.27 0.39
N GLY A 84 23.67 -0.08 0.47
CA GLY A 84 23.05 0.59 1.60
C GLY A 84 23.06 -0.25 2.88
N VAL A 85 23.32 0.38 4.02
CA VAL A 85 23.32 -0.23 5.35
C VAL A 85 22.32 0.51 6.25
N GLY A 86 21.38 -0.24 6.83
CA GLY A 86 20.28 0.27 7.66
C GLY A 86 20.59 0.37 9.16
N ASP A 87 21.82 0.76 9.53
CA ASP A 87 22.32 0.82 10.91
C ASP A 87 22.15 2.21 11.59
N GLY A 88 21.70 3.21 10.83
CA GLY A 88 21.55 4.60 11.26
C GLY A 88 22.85 5.36 11.47
N LYS A 89 24.01 4.75 11.18
CA LYS A 89 25.35 5.32 11.39
C LYS A 89 26.12 5.44 10.08
N THR A 90 25.97 4.47 9.20
CA THR A 90 26.61 4.43 7.88
C THR A 90 25.98 5.46 6.96
N SER A 91 26.81 6.30 6.32
CA SER A 91 26.34 7.26 5.33
C SER A 91 25.99 6.56 4.02
N ASN A 92 24.69 6.52 3.72
CA ASN A 92 24.12 5.90 2.53
C ASN A 92 24.07 6.83 1.31
N THR A 93 24.61 8.06 1.40
CA THR A 93 24.56 9.05 0.30
C THR A 93 25.07 8.48 -1.02
N LYS A 94 26.18 7.75 -0.98
CA LYS A 94 26.75 7.10 -2.20
C LYS A 94 25.87 5.97 -2.71
N ALA A 95 25.24 5.20 -1.83
CA ALA A 95 24.33 4.12 -2.21
C ALA A 95 23.06 4.70 -2.86
N SER A 96 22.47 5.76 -2.27
CA SER A 96 21.33 6.48 -2.84
C SER A 96 21.64 7.08 -4.21
N GLN A 97 22.81 7.73 -4.37
CA GLN A 97 23.24 8.28 -5.66
C GLN A 97 23.41 7.21 -6.74
N LYS A 98 24.02 6.06 -6.39
CA LYS A 98 24.15 4.92 -7.31
C LYS A 98 22.79 4.36 -7.70
N ALA A 99 21.88 4.21 -6.74
CA ALA A 99 20.53 3.72 -6.98
C ALA A 99 19.78 4.64 -7.96
N VAL A 100 19.79 5.95 -7.72
CA VAL A 100 19.16 6.94 -8.61
C VAL A 100 19.79 6.93 -10.00
N TRP A 101 21.12 6.87 -10.09
CA TRP A 101 21.82 6.83 -11.38
C TRP A 101 21.41 5.60 -12.21
N TYR A 102 21.34 4.43 -11.57
CA TYR A 102 20.85 3.21 -12.19
C TYR A 102 19.39 3.34 -12.65
N MET A 103 18.54 3.91 -11.79
CA MET A 103 17.11 4.08 -12.03
C MET A 103 16.78 5.05 -13.15
N LYS A 104 17.63 6.06 -13.37
CA LYS A 104 17.48 7.04 -14.45
C LYS A 104 17.31 6.38 -15.82
N GLY A 105 17.95 5.23 -16.06
CA GLY A 105 17.85 4.49 -17.33
C GLY A 105 16.46 3.94 -17.64
N PHE A 106 15.54 3.90 -16.67
CA PHE A 106 14.21 3.31 -16.81
C PHE A 106 13.08 4.34 -16.84
N GLY A 107 13.38 5.63 -16.77
CA GLY A 107 12.38 6.71 -16.69
C GLY A 107 11.35 6.70 -17.84
N GLU A 108 11.80 6.40 -19.06
CA GLU A 108 10.94 6.33 -20.27
C GLU A 108 10.28 4.95 -20.46
N ARG A 109 10.72 3.92 -19.70
CA ARG A 109 10.31 2.52 -19.92
C ARG A 109 9.21 2.05 -18.95
N GLY A 110 8.52 2.97 -18.30
CA GLY A 110 7.55 2.68 -17.23
C GLY A 110 8.05 3.02 -15.82
N GLY A 111 9.20 3.68 -15.72
CA GLY A 111 9.77 4.13 -14.46
C GLY A 111 10.40 3.01 -13.63
N SER A 112 10.81 3.39 -12.43
CA SER A 112 11.48 2.50 -11.49
C SER A 112 11.04 2.75 -10.04
N GLN A 113 11.28 1.78 -9.18
CA GLN A 113 10.98 1.83 -7.76
C GLN A 113 12.22 1.46 -6.94
N LEU A 114 12.54 2.28 -5.95
CA LEU A 114 13.56 2.03 -4.94
C LEU A 114 12.91 1.65 -3.62
N ASN A 115 13.11 0.42 -3.19
CA ASN A 115 12.64 -0.07 -1.90
C ASN A 115 13.68 0.20 -0.82
N VAL A 116 13.26 0.87 0.24
CA VAL A 116 14.03 1.06 1.46
C VAL A 116 13.43 0.15 2.52
N PRO A 117 14.10 -0.97 2.86
CA PRO A 117 13.56 -1.92 3.79
C PRO A 117 13.64 -1.40 5.23
N LYS A 118 12.98 -2.10 6.15
CA LYS A 118 13.03 -1.79 7.59
C LYS A 118 14.48 -1.57 8.07
N GLY A 119 14.69 -0.48 8.82
CA GLY A 119 16.00 -0.08 9.32
C GLY A 119 16.14 1.44 9.40
N THR A 120 17.31 1.89 9.87
CA THR A 120 17.61 3.33 9.98
C THR A 120 18.66 3.71 8.95
N TRP A 121 18.36 4.69 8.10
CA TRP A 121 19.14 4.98 6.89
C TRP A 121 19.64 6.41 6.95
N LEU A 122 20.89 6.61 7.38
CA LEU A 122 21.53 7.92 7.35
C LEU A 122 21.93 8.28 5.93
N THR A 123 21.41 9.38 5.38
CA THR A 123 21.72 9.86 4.03
C THR A 123 21.84 11.38 4.00
N GLY A 124 22.74 11.89 3.16
CA GLY A 124 22.76 13.31 2.80
C GLY A 124 21.70 13.66 1.75
N SER A 125 21.69 14.91 1.31
CA SER A 125 20.83 15.36 0.19
C SER A 125 21.20 14.64 -1.11
N PHE A 126 20.19 14.22 -1.87
CA PHE A 126 20.34 13.64 -3.21
C PHE A 126 19.14 14.02 -4.08
N ASN A 127 19.37 14.17 -5.38
CA ASN A 127 18.32 14.51 -6.34
C ASN A 127 17.64 13.23 -6.82
N LEU A 128 16.31 13.24 -6.88
CA LEU A 128 15.52 12.19 -7.53
C LEU A 128 15.38 12.49 -9.03
N THR A 129 15.12 11.45 -9.81
CA THR A 129 14.84 11.56 -11.25
C THR A 129 13.35 11.34 -11.52
N SER A 130 12.88 11.84 -12.66
CA SER A 130 11.51 11.62 -13.14
C SER A 130 11.15 10.14 -13.21
N ASN A 131 9.87 9.81 -12.98
CA ASN A 131 9.33 8.45 -13.01
C ASN A 131 10.03 7.44 -12.07
N CYS A 132 10.61 7.93 -10.97
CA CYS A 132 11.12 7.11 -9.88
C CYS A 132 10.15 7.14 -8.69
N THR A 133 9.89 5.98 -8.09
CA THR A 133 9.11 5.85 -6.86
C THR A 133 10.02 5.42 -5.72
N LEU A 134 10.11 6.19 -4.65
CA LEU A 134 10.80 5.78 -3.43
C LEU A 134 9.78 5.12 -2.48
N PHE A 135 9.90 3.82 -2.26
CA PHE A 135 9.01 3.05 -1.40
C PHE A 135 9.69 2.75 -0.07
N LEU A 136 9.08 3.21 1.02
CA LEU A 136 9.55 2.98 2.39
C LEU A 136 8.75 1.84 2.99
N GLU A 137 9.41 0.73 3.33
CA GLU A 137 8.76 -0.34 4.07
C GLU A 137 8.40 0.12 5.48
N HIS A 138 7.41 -0.56 6.08
CA HIS A 138 7.02 -0.28 7.46
C HIS A 138 8.21 -0.41 8.43
N GLY A 139 8.50 0.67 9.15
CA GLY A 139 9.65 0.75 10.07
C GLY A 139 10.98 1.12 9.40
N ALA A 140 10.96 1.63 8.16
CA ALA A 140 12.09 2.33 7.57
C ALA A 140 12.15 3.78 8.08
N LEU A 141 13.30 4.20 8.61
CA LEU A 141 13.55 5.56 9.09
C LEU A 141 14.68 6.20 8.26
N ILE A 142 14.40 7.28 7.55
CA ILE A 142 15.42 8.06 6.82
C ILE A 142 15.94 9.16 7.74
N LEU A 143 17.26 9.14 8.02
CA LEU A 143 17.92 10.21 8.76
C LEU A 143 18.65 11.13 7.78
N GLY A 144 18.28 12.41 7.76
CA GLY A 144 19.02 13.42 7.02
C GLY A 144 20.31 13.80 7.74
N SER A 145 21.47 13.64 7.11
CA SER A 145 22.73 14.15 7.68
C SER A 145 22.71 15.68 7.66
N GLN A 146 22.93 16.34 8.80
CA GLN A 146 23.00 17.81 8.90
C GLN A 146 24.26 18.44 8.28
N GLY A 147 24.88 17.78 7.31
CA GLY A 147 26.10 18.26 6.67
C GLY A 147 25.85 19.57 5.93
N LYS A 148 26.43 20.68 6.43
CA LYS A 148 26.54 22.03 5.82
C LYS A 148 25.58 22.30 4.65
N MET A 149 24.28 22.29 4.90
CA MET A 149 23.30 22.94 4.02
C MET A 149 23.42 24.48 4.10
N GLY A 150 24.28 25.00 4.98
CA GLY A 150 24.47 26.43 5.22
C GLY A 150 25.44 27.17 4.29
N LEU A 151 25.98 26.58 3.20
CA LEU A 151 26.98 27.29 2.37
C LEU A 151 26.78 27.28 0.86
N LEU A 152 25.68 26.68 0.35
CA LEU A 152 25.25 26.89 -1.04
C LEU A 152 23.73 27.12 -1.08
N MET A 153 23.22 27.94 -0.16
CA MET A 153 22.17 28.87 -0.57
C MET A 153 22.90 29.90 -1.40
N ASP A 154 22.91 29.68 -2.72
CA ASP A 154 23.05 30.77 -3.67
C ASP A 154 22.18 31.93 -3.15
N LYS A 155 22.73 33.15 -3.14
CA LYS A 155 21.97 34.36 -2.84
C LYS A 155 21.01 34.61 -4.02
N GLY A 156 20.06 33.72 -4.22
CA GLY A 156 18.84 33.99 -4.96
C GLY A 156 18.01 34.91 -4.09
N THR A 157 18.21 36.21 -4.25
CA THR A 157 17.25 37.21 -3.83
C THR A 157 15.87 36.82 -4.35
N CYS A 158 14.96 36.39 -3.47
CA CYS A 158 13.53 36.45 -3.75
C CYS A 158 13.11 37.93 -3.74
N GLY A 159 13.52 38.66 -4.76
CA GLY A 159 12.99 39.97 -5.14
C GLY A 159 11.80 39.78 -6.06
N GLY A 160 10.73 39.16 -5.54
CA GLY A 160 9.45 39.06 -6.21
C GLY A 160 8.48 40.04 -5.56
N SER A 161 8.19 41.14 -6.25
CA SER A 161 7.16 42.10 -5.87
C SER A 161 5.81 41.38 -5.75
N CYS A 162 5.29 41.24 -4.53
CA CYS A 162 3.88 40.91 -4.33
C CYS A 162 3.06 42.14 -4.74
N GLY A 163 2.68 42.21 -6.02
CA GLY A 163 1.64 43.11 -6.48
C GLY A 163 0.30 42.69 -5.89
N GLY A 164 -0.16 43.44 -4.89
CA GLY A 164 -1.54 43.35 -4.42
C GLY A 164 -2.48 43.89 -5.50
N ILE A 165 -3.45 43.09 -5.91
CA ILE A 165 -4.57 43.51 -6.74
C ILE A 165 -5.67 43.91 -5.75
N GLU A 166 -5.87 45.22 -5.56
CA GLU A 166 -7.09 45.77 -4.97
C GLU A 166 -8.19 45.78 -6.04
N HIS A 167 -9.37 45.31 -5.67
CA HIS A 167 -10.64 45.58 -6.34
C HIS A 167 -11.57 46.26 -5.34
#